data_AF-A0A958JV75-F1
#
_entry.id   AF-A0A958JV75-F1
#
_cell.length_a   1.000
_cell.length_b   1.000
_cell.length_c   1.000
_cell.angle_alpha   90.00
_cell.angle_beta   90.00
_cell.angle_gamma   90.00
#
_symmetry.space_group_name_H-M   'P 1'
#
loop_
_entity.id
_entity.type
_entity.pdbx_description
1 polymer ?
#
loop_
_entity_poly.entity_id
_entity_poly.type
_entity_poly.pdbx_seq_one_letter_code
_entity_poly.pdbx_strand_id
1 'polypeptide(L)'
;MRLSTVAPFRIILYCAFFVASSLLAIGYLGFSGSLVHADTNVSFYPTWKILKPTERKLFVSGYLQGWRDSRRVIEIVKMHIEENPDKAVASLEKIRKLYGTADLPVDGLIEQLTKFYSDPENQDAPLSVAVSASR
;
A
#
# COMPACT_ATOMS: atom_id res chain seq x y z
N MET A 1 28.33 -11.80 26.70
CA MET A 1 28.27 -12.95 25.77
C MET A 1 26.85 -13.04 25.21
N ARG A 2 26.72 -12.70 23.92
CA ARG A 2 25.59 -12.82 22.97
C ARG A 2 24.13 -12.83 23.50
N LEU A 3 23.44 -11.69 23.34
CA LEU A 3 21.98 -11.60 23.27
C LEU A 3 21.54 -11.77 21.80
N SER A 4 20.59 -12.68 21.61
CA SER A 4 20.02 -13.11 20.33
C SER A 4 19.09 -12.05 19.73
N THR A 5 19.43 -11.56 18.54
CA THR A 5 18.66 -10.63 17.70
C THR A 5 17.90 -11.39 16.62
N VAL A 6 16.76 -12.00 16.96
CA VAL A 6 15.84 -12.58 15.97
C VAL A 6 14.39 -12.35 16.42
N ALA A 7 13.85 -11.15 16.22
CA ALA A 7 12.46 -10.86 16.60
C ALA A 7 11.63 -9.89 15.71
N PRO A 8 12.14 -9.12 14.74
CA PRO A 8 11.24 -8.23 13.98
C PRO A 8 10.56 -8.88 12.77
N PHE A 9 11.10 -9.99 12.22
CA PHE A 9 10.60 -10.56 10.96
C PHE A 9 9.24 -11.27 11.04
N ARG A 10 8.88 -11.80 12.21
CA ARG A 10 7.62 -12.54 12.37
C ARG A 10 6.38 -11.65 12.29
N ILE A 11 6.47 -10.39 12.73
CA ILE A 11 5.33 -9.45 12.74
C ILE A 11 4.96 -9.01 11.31
N ILE A 12 5.96 -8.86 10.43
CA ILE A 12 5.76 -8.48 9.03
C ILE A 12 5.03 -9.58 8.24
N LEU A 13 5.31 -10.85 8.55
CA LEU A 13 4.67 -12.00 7.89
C LEU A 13 3.17 -12.10 8.22
N TYR A 14 2.75 -11.71 9.43
CA TYR A 14 1.34 -11.74 9.83
C TYR A 14 0.50 -10.62 9.16
N CYS A 15 1.10 -9.46 8.89
CA CYS A 15 0.42 -8.39 8.13
C CYS A 15 0.18 -8.78 6.66
N ALA A 16 1.13 -9.49 6.03
CA ALA A 16 0.97 -9.96 4.65
C ALA A 16 -0.13 -11.04 4.51
N PHE A 17 -0.24 -11.95 5.48
CA PHE A 17 -1.24 -13.04 5.42
C PHE A 17 -2.67 -12.56 5.68
N PHE A 18 -2.85 -11.53 6.52
CA PHE A 18 -4.17 -10.98 6.82
C PHE A 18 -4.77 -10.19 5.65
N VAL A 19 -3.92 -9.51 4.86
CA VAL A 19 -4.33 -8.82 3.63
C VAL A 19 -4.66 -9.83 2.51
N ALA A 20 -3.90 -10.93 2.39
CA ALA A 20 -4.21 -11.98 1.41
C ALA A 20 -5.55 -12.70 1.68
N SER A 21 -5.87 -12.93 2.96
CA SER A 21 -7.09 -13.65 3.35
C SER A 21 -8.36 -12.80 3.24
N SER A 22 -8.24 -11.47 3.30
CA SER A 22 -9.37 -10.54 3.12
C SER A 22 -9.63 -10.21 1.65
N LEU A 23 -8.62 -10.31 0.77
CA LEU A 23 -8.79 -10.14 -0.68
C LEU A 23 -9.50 -11.33 -1.35
N LEU A 24 -9.37 -12.55 -0.83
CA LEU A 24 -10.10 -13.72 -1.35
C LEU A 24 -11.61 -13.68 -1.07
N ALA A 25 -12.07 -12.91 -0.08
CA ALA A 25 -13.50 -12.77 0.22
C ALA A 25 -14.18 -11.64 -0.56
N ILE A 26 -13.40 -10.70 -1.12
CA ILE A 26 -13.94 -9.53 -1.85
C ILE A 26 -13.88 -9.74 -3.37
N GLY A 27 -13.13 -10.73 -3.86
CA GLY A 27 -12.96 -11.04 -5.29
C GLY A 27 -14.17 -11.61 -6.03
N TYR A 28 -15.33 -11.82 -5.38
CA TYR A 28 -16.51 -12.41 -6.03
C TYR A 28 -17.71 -11.47 -6.25
N LEU A 29 -17.62 -10.20 -5.82
CA LEU A 29 -18.62 -9.20 -6.19
C LEU A 29 -17.95 -8.16 -7.09
N GLY A 30 -18.21 -8.33 -8.39
CA GLY A 30 -17.63 -7.54 -9.47
C GLY A 30 -17.79 -6.03 -9.27
N PHE A 31 -16.74 -5.41 -8.76
CA PHE A 31 -16.56 -3.97 -8.83
C PHE A 31 -15.47 -3.70 -9.85
N SER A 32 -15.86 -3.74 -11.13
CA SER A 32 -15.14 -3.08 -12.23
C SER A 32 -15.19 -1.57 -12.00
N GLY A 33 -14.50 -1.11 -10.96
CA GLY A 33 -14.34 0.29 -10.64
C GLY A 33 -13.13 0.82 -11.38
N SER A 34 -13.38 1.40 -12.56
CA SER A 34 -12.55 2.47 -13.10
C SER A 34 -12.08 3.35 -11.93
N LEU A 35 -10.79 3.69 -11.85
CA LEU A 35 -10.25 4.64 -10.88
C LEU A 35 -11.04 5.95 -11.03
N VAL A 36 -12.13 6.08 -10.30
CA VAL A 36 -12.96 7.28 -10.26
C VAL A 36 -12.05 8.35 -9.67
N HIS A 37 -11.53 9.19 -10.56
CA HIS A 37 -11.18 10.56 -10.21
C HIS A 37 -12.38 11.09 -9.42
N ALA A 38 -12.24 11.18 -8.11
CA ALA A 38 -13.27 11.70 -7.24
C ALA A 38 -13.42 13.18 -7.59
N ASP A 39 -14.31 13.48 -8.52
CA ASP A 39 -14.72 14.85 -8.83
C ASP A 39 -15.27 15.43 -7.53
N THR A 40 -14.50 16.34 -6.93
CA THR A 40 -14.77 16.92 -5.61
C THR A 40 -16.04 17.76 -5.59
N ASN A 41 -16.67 17.97 -6.75
CA ASN A 41 -17.91 18.73 -6.90
C ASN A 41 -19.18 17.87 -6.86
N VAL A 42 -19.09 16.54 -6.80
CA VAL A 42 -20.27 15.66 -6.79
C VAL A 42 -20.68 15.35 -5.35
N SER A 43 -21.95 15.61 -5.02
CA SER A 43 -22.50 15.29 -3.70
C SER A 43 -22.51 13.77 -3.46
N PHE A 44 -21.95 13.33 -2.32
CA PHE A 44 -22.03 11.94 -1.87
C PHE A 44 -23.39 11.57 -1.24
N TYR A 45 -24.25 12.57 -0.99
CA TYR A 45 -25.53 12.37 -0.29
C TYR A 45 -26.49 11.38 -0.97
N PRO A 46 -26.63 11.33 -2.31
CA PRO A 46 -27.43 10.31 -2.98
C PRO A 46 -26.96 8.88 -2.68
N THR A 47 -25.64 8.65 -2.69
CA THR A 47 -25.03 7.36 -2.33
C THR A 47 -25.29 7.03 -0.86
N TRP A 48 -25.13 8.00 0.05
CA TRP A 48 -25.40 7.79 1.47
C TRP A 48 -26.84 7.33 1.75
N LYS A 49 -27.82 7.88 1.01
CA LYS A 49 -29.24 7.53 1.15
C LYS A 49 -29.53 6.07 0.80
N ILE A 50 -28.86 5.52 -0.20
CA ILE A 50 -29.11 4.15 -0.66
C ILE A 50 -28.40 3.10 0.20
N LEU A 51 -27.35 3.48 0.94
CA LEU A 51 -26.64 2.57 1.85
C LEU A 51 -27.49 2.23 3.08
N LYS A 52 -27.55 0.94 3.42
CA LYS A 52 -28.12 0.42 4.67
C LYS A 52 -27.25 0.79 5.87
N PRO A 53 -27.78 0.79 7.11
CA PRO A 53 -27.01 1.13 8.30
C PRO A 53 -25.71 0.33 8.49
N THR A 54 -25.70 -0.96 8.14
CA THR A 54 -24.51 -1.82 8.18
C THR A 54 -23.46 -1.42 7.13
N GLU A 55 -23.89 -1.13 5.91
CA GLU A 55 -23.01 -0.71 4.81
C GLU A 55 -22.37 0.65 5.11
N ARG A 56 -23.12 1.58 5.72
CA ARG A 56 -22.58 2.86 6.21
C ARG A 56 -21.47 2.66 7.25
N LYS A 57 -21.67 1.74 8.19
CA LYS A 57 -20.64 1.40 9.20
C LYS A 57 -19.38 0.83 8.55
N LEU A 58 -19.52 -0.05 7.56
CA LEU A 58 -18.39 -0.60 6.83
C LEU A 58 -17.64 0.48 6.03
N PHE A 59 -18.38 1.34 5.31
CA PHE A 59 -17.81 2.45 4.56
C PHE A 59 -17.03 3.42 5.45
N VAL A 60 -17.63 3.89 6.54
CA VAL A 60 -16.97 4.80 7.49
C VAL A 60 -15.78 4.11 8.16
N SER A 61 -15.89 2.83 8.50
CA SER A 61 -14.76 2.06 9.06
C SER A 61 -13.57 2.01 8.11
N GLY A 62 -13.82 1.72 6.82
CA GLY A 62 -12.78 1.72 5.80
C GLY A 62 -12.13 3.09 5.64
N TYR A 63 -12.93 4.16 5.62
CA TYR A 63 -12.44 5.53 5.53
C TYR A 63 -11.58 5.93 6.74
N LEU A 64 -12.04 5.62 7.95
CA LEU A 64 -11.28 5.84 9.18
C LEU A 64 -9.99 5.01 9.23
N GLN A 65 -10.00 3.80 8.68
CA GLN A 65 -8.81 2.97 8.58
C GLN A 65 -7.77 3.62 7.66
N GLY A 66 -8.19 4.09 6.47
CA GLY A 66 -7.31 4.82 5.55
C GLY A 66 -6.68 6.06 6.20
N TRP A 67 -7.42 6.78 7.04
CA TRP A 67 -6.89 7.90 7.82
C TRP A 67 -5.85 7.47 8.86
N ARG A 68 -6.08 6.35 9.56
CA ARG A 68 -5.10 5.82 10.53
C ARG A 68 -3.81 5.39 9.85
N ASP A 69 -3.91 4.74 8.71
CA ASP A 69 -2.75 4.29 7.94
C ASP A 69 -1.96 5.50 7.41
N SER A 70 -2.66 6.51 6.89
CA SER A 70 -2.04 7.78 6.46
C SER A 70 -1.31 8.49 7.61
N ARG A 71 -1.92 8.56 8.80
CA ARG A 71 -1.28 9.12 9.98
C ARG A 71 0.00 8.37 10.33
N ARG A 72 -0.04 7.03 10.30
CA ARG A 72 1.14 6.21 10.60
C ARG A 72 2.29 6.46 9.63
N VAL A 73 1.99 6.60 8.34
CA VAL A 73 2.99 6.95 7.33
C VAL A 73 3.60 8.32 7.63
N ILE A 74 2.78 9.32 7.96
CA ILE A 74 3.26 10.66 8.31
C ILE A 74 4.21 10.62 9.51
N GLU A 75 3.88 9.87 10.57
CA GLU A 75 4.75 9.75 11.74
C GLU A 75 6.09 9.08 11.41
N ILE A 76 6.09 8.02 10.58
CA ILE A 76 7.32 7.37 10.12
C ILE A 76 8.18 8.36 9.33
N VAL A 77 7.56 9.10 8.41
CA VAL A 77 8.26 10.11 7.60
C VAL A 77 8.83 11.21 8.49
N LYS A 78 8.06 11.71 9.46
CA LYS A 78 8.52 12.72 10.41
C LYS A 78 9.74 12.24 11.18
N MET A 79 9.67 11.05 11.78
CA MET A 79 10.78 10.45 12.52
C MET A 79 12.04 10.30 11.66
N HIS A 80 11.90 9.83 10.41
CA HIS A 80 13.03 9.72 9.49
C HIS A 80 13.69 11.06 9.17
N ILE A 81 12.89 12.11 9.00
CA ILE A 81 13.37 13.48 8.76
C ILE A 81 14.10 14.03 9.99
N GLU A 82 13.56 13.79 11.19
CA GLU A 82 14.18 14.23 12.45
C GLU A 82 15.52 13.52 12.69
N GLU A 83 15.63 12.23 12.36
CA GLU A 83 16.87 11.45 12.50
C GLU A 83 17.90 11.73 11.40
N ASN A 84 17.46 12.13 10.20
CA ASN A 84 18.33 12.31 9.02
C ASN A 84 18.00 13.61 8.26
N PRO A 85 18.16 14.80 8.88
CA PRO A 85 17.68 16.06 8.32
C PRO A 85 18.40 16.45 7.03
N ASP A 86 19.68 16.10 6.88
CA ASP A 86 20.50 16.32 5.68
C ASP A 86 20.05 15.50 4.47
N LYS A 87 19.44 14.33 4.71
CA LYS A 87 18.98 13.38 3.68
C LYS A 87 17.47 13.39 3.47
N ALA A 88 16.73 14.20 4.23
CA ALA A 88 15.28 14.27 4.22
C ALA A 88 14.72 14.49 2.79
N VAL A 89 15.21 15.52 2.10
CA VAL A 89 14.75 15.87 0.75
C VAL A 89 15.02 14.75 -0.25
N ALA A 90 16.23 14.18 -0.25
CA ALA A 90 16.59 13.09 -1.16
C ALA A 90 15.77 11.81 -0.88
N SER A 91 15.46 11.55 0.39
CA SER A 91 14.65 10.40 0.81
C SER A 91 13.18 10.57 0.41
N LEU A 92 12.60 11.76 0.64
CA LEU A 92 11.24 12.09 0.21
C LEU A 92 11.09 12.04 -1.30
N GLU A 93 12.11 12.48 -2.06
CA GLU A 93 12.08 12.43 -3.52
C GLU A 93 12.13 10.99 -4.05
N LYS A 94 12.88 10.09 -3.39
CA LYS A 94 12.83 8.64 -3.69
C LYS A 94 11.44 8.06 -3.44
N ILE A 95 10.83 8.40 -2.30
CA ILE A 95 9.47 7.97 -1.95
C ILE A 95 8.47 8.52 -2.98
N ARG A 96 8.50 9.82 -3.29
CA ARG A 96 7.66 10.44 -4.31
C ARG A 96 7.78 9.72 -5.64
N LYS A 97 9.00 9.38 -6.08
CA LYS A 97 9.19 8.60 -7.30
C LYS A 97 8.51 7.23 -7.21
N LEU A 98 8.65 6.51 -6.09
CA LEU A 98 7.99 5.20 -5.86
C LEU A 98 6.47 5.28 -5.89
N TYR A 99 5.88 6.38 -5.43
CA TYR A 99 4.44 6.60 -5.53
C TYR A 99 4.02 7.22 -6.87
N GLY A 100 4.94 7.85 -7.62
CA GLY A 100 4.72 8.30 -8.99
C GLY A 100 4.57 7.15 -9.99
N THR A 101 4.93 5.93 -9.62
CA THR A 101 4.63 4.69 -10.37
C THR A 101 3.19 4.20 -10.16
N ALA A 102 2.34 4.95 -9.43
CA ALA A 102 0.91 4.60 -9.23
C ALA A 102 0.08 4.59 -10.53
N ASP A 103 0.61 5.09 -11.64
CA ASP A 103 -0.01 5.01 -12.96
C ASP A 103 0.29 3.69 -13.70
N LEU A 104 1.13 2.80 -13.15
CA LEU A 104 1.30 1.45 -13.70
C LEU A 104 0.05 0.62 -13.39
N PRO A 105 -0.67 0.11 -14.40
CA PRO A 105 -1.74 -0.84 -14.17
C PRO A 105 -1.17 -2.08 -13.46
N VAL A 106 -1.95 -2.62 -12.52
CA VAL A 106 -1.55 -3.77 -11.68
C VAL A 106 -0.98 -4.92 -12.51
N ASP A 107 -1.61 -5.21 -13.66
CA ASP A 107 -1.18 -6.26 -14.58
C ASP A 107 0.22 -6.00 -15.14
N GLY A 108 0.53 -4.74 -15.48
CA GLY A 108 1.86 -4.34 -15.98
C GLY A 108 2.94 -4.43 -14.92
N LEU A 109 2.63 -4.10 -13.66
CA LEU A 109 3.57 -4.28 -12.56
C LEU A 109 3.83 -5.77 -12.28
N ILE A 110 2.80 -6.61 -12.32
CA ILE A 110 2.94 -8.06 -12.14
C ILE A 110 3.83 -8.66 -13.23
N GLU A 111 3.61 -8.30 -14.50
CA GLU A 111 4.43 -8.80 -15.61
C GLU A 111 5.92 -8.46 -15.43
N GLN A 112 6.22 -7.22 -15.01
CA GLN A 112 7.60 -6.79 -14.77
C GLN A 112 8.24 -7.48 -13.57
N LEU A 113 7.49 -7.70 -12.49
CA LEU A 113 7.96 -8.46 -11.33
C LEU A 113 8.20 -9.93 -11.69
N THR A 114 7.31 -10.55 -12.47
CA THR A 114 7.51 -11.92 -12.98
C THR A 114 8.78 -12.01 -13.82
N LYS A 115 9.02 -11.03 -14.70
CA LYS A 115 10.26 -10.97 -15.49
C LYS A 115 11.50 -10.78 -14.60
N PHE A 116 11.45 -9.89 -13.62
CA PHE A 116 12.56 -9.65 -12.69
C PHE A 116 12.96 -10.92 -11.92
N TYR A 117 11.99 -11.64 -11.37
CA TYR A 117 12.22 -12.88 -10.62
C TYR A 117 12.47 -14.12 -11.48
N SER A 118 12.31 -14.03 -12.80
CA SER A 118 12.67 -15.12 -13.71
C SER A 118 14.19 -15.31 -13.86
N ASP A 119 14.98 -14.30 -13.50
CA ASP A 119 16.43 -14.37 -13.44
C ASP A 119 16.87 -15.04 -12.12
N PRO A 120 17.65 -16.15 -12.15
CA PRO A 120 18.17 -16.81 -10.96
C PRO A 120 18.91 -15.90 -9.99
N GLU A 121 19.57 -14.84 -10.48
CA GLU A 121 20.31 -13.90 -9.63
C GLU A 121 19.40 -13.01 -8.77
N ASN A 122 18.13 -12.86 -9.17
CA ASN A 122 17.17 -11.95 -8.54
C ASN A 122 16.14 -12.66 -7.66
N GLN A 123 16.15 -13.99 -7.58
CA GLN A 123 15.11 -14.78 -6.88
C GLN A 123 15.01 -14.46 -5.38
N ASP A 124 16.12 -14.13 -4.74
CA ASP A 124 16.16 -13.78 -3.30
C ASP A 124 16.02 -12.27 -3.04
N ALA A 125 15.85 -11.46 -4.08
CA ALA A 125 15.77 -10.02 -3.92
C ALA A 125 14.45 -9.58 -3.24
N PRO A 126 14.50 -8.63 -2.30
CA PRO A 126 13.30 -8.15 -1.64
C PRO A 126 12.38 -7.41 -2.63
N LEU A 127 11.06 -7.46 -2.40
CA LEU A 127 10.04 -6.85 -3.27
C LEU A 127 10.31 -5.36 -3.54
N SER A 128 10.85 -4.62 -2.56
CA SER A 128 11.21 -3.21 -2.74
C SER A 128 12.25 -2.99 -3.84
N VAL A 129 13.20 -3.94 -4.01
CA VAL A 129 14.20 -3.92 -5.08
C VAL A 129 13.54 -4.27 -6.41
N ALA A 130 12.72 -5.32 -6.44
CA ALA A 130 12.01 -5.75 -7.65
C ALA A 130 11.07 -4.65 -8.20
N VAL A 131 10.30 -3.99 -7.34
CA VAL A 131 9.43 -2.86 -7.71
C VAL A 131 10.25 -1.66 -8.18
N SER A 132 11.42 -1.42 -7.60
CA SER A 132 12.30 -0.33 -8.04
C SER A 132 12.94 -0.59 -9.40
N ALA A 133 13.19 -1.86 -9.74
CA ALA A 133 13.72 -2.30 -11.02
C ALA A 133 12.66 -2.42 -12.13
N SER A 134 11.38 -2.47 -11.76
CA SER A 134 10.22 -2.54 -12.65
C SER A 134 9.82 -1.14 -13.16
N ARG A 135 10.79 -0.38 -13.69
CA ARG A 135 10.60 0.95 -14.26
C ARG A 135 11.19 1.06 -15.65
#